data_AF-A0A8C2UUY5-F1
#
_entry.id   AF-A0A8C2UUY5-F1
#
_cell.length_a   1.000
_cell.length_b   1.000
_cell.length_c   1.000
_cell.angle_alpha   90.00
_cell.angle_beta   90.00
_cell.angle_gamma   90.00
#
_symmetry.space_group_name_H-M   'P 1'
#
loop_
_entity.id
_entity.type
_entity.pdbx_description
1 polymer ?
#
loop_
_entity_poly.entity_id
_entity_poly.type
_entity_poly.pdbx_seq_one_letter_code
_entity_poly.pdbx_strand_id
1 'polypeptide(L)'
;MALAYYNYDDLPKDTTVFHLEYFEEAVNYLLNHPQVKGPGVGLLGLSKGGELALAMASFLKGISAAVIINGSVAAVGGNICYKDESVPPVTSTRNRVKMTEDGIMDVVDALNSPLEGPDQKSFIPVERSDTAFLFLVGEDDHNWKSEFYANEASKRLEAHGKKKPQIICYPETGHYIEVPYIPLCKAGLHSLVGAPILFGGEPRAHAMAQVDVWKQIQAFFHKHLGGKEETIPVKL
;
A
#
# COMPACT_ATOMS: atom_id res chain seq x y z
N MET A 1 -10.20 -3.99 -11.81
CA MET A 1 -9.21 -3.73 -12.87
C MET A 1 -7.84 -4.00 -12.27
N ALA A 2 -7.05 -4.92 -12.84
CA ALA A 2 -5.63 -5.01 -12.53
C ALA A 2 -4.91 -3.92 -13.35
N LEU A 3 -4.07 -3.11 -12.71
CA LEU A 3 -3.43 -1.95 -13.33
C LEU A 3 -1.91 -2.14 -13.33
N ALA A 4 -1.33 -2.37 -14.49
CA ALA A 4 0.12 -2.28 -14.68
C ALA A 4 0.53 -0.79 -14.68
N TYR A 5 1.75 -0.47 -14.25
CA TYR A 5 2.23 0.92 -14.25
C TYR A 5 3.72 1.06 -14.62
N TYR A 6 4.44 -0.05 -14.81
CA TYR A 6 5.80 -0.07 -15.35
C TYR A 6 6.16 -1.49 -15.83
N ASN A 7 7.20 -1.60 -16.65
CA ASN A 7 7.82 -2.82 -17.15
C ASN A 7 6.84 -3.86 -17.71
N TYR A 8 5.79 -3.39 -18.38
CA TYR A 8 4.76 -4.22 -19.01
C TYR A 8 4.34 -3.58 -20.33
N ASP A 9 4.34 -4.35 -21.41
CA ASP A 9 4.07 -3.88 -22.77
C ASP A 9 4.86 -2.60 -23.13
N ASP A 10 4.15 -1.53 -23.49
CA ASP A 10 4.67 -0.23 -23.92
C ASP A 10 4.85 0.78 -22.77
N LEU A 11 4.59 0.38 -21.53
CA LEU A 11 4.83 1.22 -20.35
C LEU A 11 6.34 1.46 -20.11
N PRO A 12 6.68 2.54 -19.37
CA PRO A 12 8.07 2.82 -18.96
C PRO A 12 8.76 1.60 -18.36
N LYS A 13 10.07 1.43 -18.64
CA LYS A 13 10.83 0.25 -18.19
C LYS A 13 11.36 0.37 -16.77
N ASP A 14 11.44 1.57 -16.23
CA ASP A 14 11.91 1.83 -14.87
C ASP A 14 10.85 2.54 -14.01
N THR A 15 11.18 2.75 -12.74
CA THR A 15 10.32 3.36 -11.73
C THR A 15 10.91 4.66 -11.20
N THR A 16 11.65 5.41 -12.03
CA THR A 16 12.32 6.65 -11.60
C THR A 16 11.32 7.75 -11.24
N VAL A 17 10.21 7.83 -11.99
CA VAL A 17 9.12 8.79 -11.78
C VAL A 17 7.77 8.11 -12.00
N PHE A 18 6.84 8.34 -11.08
CA PHE A 18 5.43 7.94 -11.18
C PHE A 18 4.56 9.18 -11.37
N HIS A 19 3.91 9.28 -12.53
CA HIS A 19 2.98 10.36 -12.85
C HIS A 19 1.57 9.96 -12.42
N LEU A 20 0.99 10.65 -11.44
CA LEU A 20 -0.36 10.34 -10.94
C LEU A 20 -1.46 10.61 -11.97
N GLU A 21 -1.18 11.36 -13.03
CA GLU A 21 -2.07 11.51 -14.19
C GLU A 21 -2.40 10.17 -14.84
N TYR A 22 -1.43 9.25 -14.95
CA TYR A 22 -1.67 7.89 -15.46
C TYR A 22 -2.71 7.13 -14.60
N PHE A 23 -2.60 7.28 -13.29
CA PHE A 23 -3.52 6.65 -12.35
C PHE A 23 -4.88 7.36 -12.32
N GLU A 24 -4.92 8.67 -12.55
CA GLU A 24 -6.14 9.45 -12.74
C GLU A 24 -6.91 9.00 -13.99
N GLU A 25 -6.21 8.78 -15.11
CA GLU A 25 -6.80 8.19 -16.32
C GLU A 25 -7.39 6.82 -16.04
N ALA A 26 -6.68 5.95 -15.30
CA ALA A 26 -7.17 4.64 -14.92
C ALA A 26 -8.43 4.70 -14.02
N VAL A 27 -8.46 5.61 -13.03
CA VAL A 27 -9.63 5.84 -12.18
C VAL A 27 -10.82 6.33 -13.02
N ASN A 28 -10.59 7.29 -13.91
CA ASN A 28 -11.63 7.84 -14.78
C ASN A 28 -12.15 6.79 -15.77
N TYR A 29 -11.26 5.97 -16.35
CA TYR A 29 -11.64 4.86 -17.21
C TYR A 29 -12.56 3.88 -16.46
N LEU A 30 -12.18 3.48 -15.24
CA LEU A 30 -12.96 2.55 -14.45
C LEU A 30 -14.32 3.16 -14.05
N LEU A 31 -14.36 4.42 -13.63
CA LEU A 31 -15.61 5.12 -13.27
C LEU A 31 -16.56 5.30 -14.45
N ASN A 32 -16.04 5.48 -15.67
CA ASN A 32 -16.86 5.66 -16.87
C ASN A 32 -17.33 4.33 -17.48
N HIS A 33 -16.87 3.18 -16.97
CA HIS A 33 -17.30 1.88 -17.48
C HIS A 33 -18.77 1.60 -17.07
N PRO A 34 -19.68 1.22 -18.00
CA PRO A 34 -21.12 1.15 -17.75
C PRO A 34 -21.55 0.12 -16.69
N GLN A 35 -20.66 -0.81 -16.33
CA GLN A 35 -20.90 -1.83 -15.29
C GLN A 35 -20.28 -1.47 -13.93
N VAL A 36 -19.68 -0.30 -13.79
CA VAL A 36 -19.13 0.19 -12.52
C VAL A 36 -20.14 1.12 -11.85
N LYS A 37 -20.47 0.82 -10.60
CA LYS A 37 -21.57 1.50 -9.87
C LYS A 37 -21.29 2.98 -9.58
N GLY A 38 -20.05 3.35 -9.26
CA GLY A 38 -19.71 4.67 -8.74
C GLY A 38 -20.34 4.97 -7.37
N PRO A 39 -20.29 6.22 -6.88
CA PRO A 39 -19.70 7.42 -7.51
C PRO A 39 -18.16 7.50 -7.41
N GLY A 40 -17.54 6.61 -6.64
CA GLY A 40 -16.09 6.48 -6.54
C GLY A 40 -15.65 5.01 -6.62
N VAL A 41 -14.34 4.78 -6.67
CA VAL A 41 -13.72 3.45 -6.75
C VAL A 41 -13.05 3.06 -5.43
N GLY A 42 -12.83 1.76 -5.27
CA GLY A 42 -11.95 1.20 -4.26
C GLY A 42 -10.53 1.01 -4.81
N LEU A 43 -9.52 1.29 -4.00
CA LEU A 43 -8.12 0.98 -4.29
C LEU A 43 -7.64 -0.16 -3.40
N LEU A 44 -7.01 -1.17 -3.98
CA LEU A 44 -6.34 -2.25 -3.27
C LEU A 44 -4.88 -2.27 -3.71
N GLY A 45 -3.97 -2.07 -2.76
CA GLY A 45 -2.54 -1.99 -3.07
C GLY A 45 -1.70 -2.75 -2.04
N LEU A 46 -0.74 -3.52 -2.54
CA LEU A 46 0.29 -4.20 -1.75
C LEU A 46 1.66 -3.54 -2.02
N SER A 47 2.49 -3.38 -1.00
CA SER A 47 3.86 -2.87 -1.13
C SER A 47 3.87 -1.47 -1.79
N LYS A 48 4.65 -1.28 -2.87
CA LYS A 48 4.63 -0.07 -3.70
C LYS A 48 3.24 0.28 -4.24
N GLY A 49 2.38 -0.71 -4.50
CA GLY A 49 0.98 -0.48 -4.86
C GLY A 49 0.16 0.14 -3.72
N GLY A 50 0.48 -0.20 -2.46
CA GLY A 50 -0.12 0.42 -1.28
C GLY A 50 0.35 1.87 -1.08
N GLU A 51 1.64 2.13 -1.32
CA GLU A 51 2.20 3.49 -1.34
C GLU A 51 1.52 4.34 -2.43
N LEU A 52 1.40 3.82 -3.66
CA LEU A 52 0.70 4.50 -4.75
C LEU A 52 -0.79 4.69 -4.46
N ALA A 53 -1.46 3.75 -3.78
CA ALA A 53 -2.85 3.92 -3.36
C ALA A 53 -3.02 5.07 -2.36
N LEU A 54 -2.09 5.26 -1.43
CA LEU A 54 -2.07 6.43 -0.53
C LEU A 54 -1.86 7.72 -1.32
N ALA A 55 -0.93 7.74 -2.27
CA ALA A 55 -0.68 8.90 -3.12
C ALA A 55 -1.92 9.24 -3.96
N MET A 56 -2.49 8.26 -4.66
CA MET A 56 -3.73 8.41 -5.42
C MET A 56 -4.85 8.99 -4.54
N ALA A 57 -5.08 8.43 -3.35
CA ALA A 57 -6.10 8.92 -2.43
C ALA A 57 -5.84 10.36 -1.95
N SER A 58 -4.58 10.81 -1.91
CA SER A 58 -4.19 12.14 -1.44
C SER A 58 -4.31 13.22 -2.51
N PHE A 59 -4.07 12.86 -3.77
CA PHE A 59 -3.99 13.82 -4.88
C PHE A 59 -5.21 13.77 -5.81
N LEU A 60 -5.84 12.61 -5.98
CA LEU A 60 -6.90 12.39 -6.97
C LEU A 60 -8.30 12.48 -6.35
N LYS A 61 -9.31 12.65 -7.21
CA LYS A 61 -10.73 12.57 -6.86
C LYS A 61 -11.31 11.22 -7.26
N GLY A 62 -12.53 10.92 -6.81
CA GLY A 62 -13.25 9.70 -7.19
C GLY A 62 -12.80 8.43 -6.46
N ILE A 63 -12.07 8.55 -5.35
CA ILE A 63 -11.63 7.42 -4.52
C ILE A 63 -12.49 7.41 -3.25
N SER A 64 -13.20 6.31 -3.00
CA SER A 64 -14.11 6.17 -1.85
C SER A 64 -13.49 5.38 -0.70
N ALA A 65 -12.68 4.37 -1.03
CA ALA A 65 -12.09 3.47 -0.07
C ALA A 65 -10.71 2.98 -0.56
N ALA A 66 -9.77 2.77 0.35
CA ALA A 66 -8.47 2.21 0.01
C ALA A 66 -8.04 1.18 1.07
N VAL A 67 -7.64 0.00 0.61
CA VAL A 67 -6.99 -1.03 1.43
C VAL A 67 -5.50 -1.04 1.11
N ILE A 68 -4.70 -0.83 2.15
CA ILE A 68 -3.25 -0.69 2.09
C ILE A 68 -2.63 -1.91 2.76
N ILE A 69 -2.05 -2.81 1.98
CA ILE A 69 -1.37 -4.00 2.48
C ILE A 69 0.14 -3.74 2.49
N ASN A 70 0.75 -3.71 3.68
CA ASN A 70 2.19 -3.47 3.83
C ASN A 70 2.72 -2.29 2.98
N GLY A 71 1.94 -1.19 2.90
CA GLY A 71 2.29 0.00 2.13
C GLY A 71 3.13 1.01 2.93
N SER A 72 3.81 1.91 2.22
CA SER A 72 4.57 3.00 2.85
C SER A 72 3.84 4.34 2.73
N VAL A 73 3.90 5.15 3.78
CA VAL A 73 3.48 6.57 3.74
C VAL A 73 4.61 7.48 3.23
N ALA A 74 5.81 6.94 3.02
CA ALA A 74 6.90 7.64 2.37
C ALA A 74 6.96 7.22 0.89
N ALA A 75 7.28 8.15 -0.01
CA ALA A 75 7.63 7.78 -1.37
C ALA A 75 8.94 6.98 -1.36
N VAL A 76 9.00 5.81 -2.00
CA VAL A 76 10.22 4.97 -2.02
C VAL A 76 10.66 4.66 -3.45
N GLY A 77 11.97 4.81 -3.72
CA GLY A 77 12.61 4.37 -4.96
C GLY A 77 12.40 5.26 -6.20
N GLY A 78 11.34 6.07 -6.23
CA GLY A 78 11.04 6.98 -7.34
C GLY A 78 10.24 8.19 -6.89
N ASN A 79 10.29 9.27 -7.66
CA ASN A 79 9.49 10.48 -7.42
C ASN A 79 8.01 10.19 -7.73
N ILE A 80 7.11 10.71 -6.91
CA ILE A 80 5.67 10.73 -7.24
C ILE A 80 5.31 12.16 -7.63
N CYS A 81 4.84 12.35 -8.86
CA CYS A 81 4.50 13.66 -9.40
C CYS A 81 3.01 13.74 -9.72
N TYR A 82 2.40 14.89 -9.44
CA TYR A 82 1.06 15.24 -9.90
C TYR A 82 1.01 16.73 -10.21
N LYS A 83 0.85 17.07 -11.49
CA LYS A 83 0.91 18.45 -11.99
C LYS A 83 2.22 19.12 -11.53
N ASP A 84 2.13 20.25 -10.84
CA ASP A 84 3.28 21.02 -10.34
C ASP A 84 3.80 20.53 -8.97
N GLU A 85 3.16 19.51 -8.37
CA GLU A 85 3.58 18.95 -7.08
C GLU A 85 4.40 17.67 -7.26
N SER A 86 5.41 17.50 -6.40
CA SER A 86 6.27 16.31 -6.39
C SER A 86 6.59 15.89 -4.96
N VAL A 87 6.51 14.59 -4.72
CA VAL A 87 6.94 13.91 -3.48
C VAL A 87 8.21 13.12 -3.82
N PRO A 88 9.40 13.60 -3.42
CA PRO A 88 10.65 12.91 -3.70
C PRO A 88 10.78 11.61 -2.90
N PRO A 89 11.54 10.61 -3.40
CA PRO A 89 11.74 9.38 -2.67
C PRO A 89 12.54 9.62 -1.38
N VAL A 90 12.19 8.89 -0.33
CA VAL A 90 12.93 8.83 0.92
C VAL A 90 14.32 8.27 0.68
N THR A 91 15.30 8.83 1.38
CA THR A 91 16.69 8.40 1.27
C THR A 91 16.85 6.98 1.80
N SER A 92 17.61 6.16 1.06
CA SER A 92 18.02 4.82 1.48
C SER A 92 19.50 4.80 1.88
N THR A 93 19.79 4.22 3.04
CA THR A 93 21.12 4.16 3.65
C THR A 93 21.59 2.72 3.72
N ARG A 94 22.54 2.36 2.83
CA ARG A 94 23.10 1.00 2.73
C ARG A 94 23.76 0.50 4.02
N ASN A 95 24.31 1.40 4.84
CA ASN A 95 24.99 1.03 6.08
C ASN A 95 24.05 0.45 7.16
N ARG A 96 22.72 0.56 6.98
CA ARG A 96 21.72 -0.04 7.87
C ARG A 96 21.19 -1.39 7.38
N VAL A 97 21.61 -1.84 6.19
CA VAL A 97 21.31 -3.18 5.69
C VAL A 97 22.13 -4.18 6.49
N LYS A 98 21.47 -5.23 6.98
CA LYS A 98 22.11 -6.35 7.67
C LYS A 98 22.21 -7.53 6.71
N MET A 99 23.16 -8.43 6.95
CA MET A 99 23.31 -9.67 6.21
C MET A 99 23.04 -10.84 7.15
N THR A 100 22.23 -11.80 6.72
CA THR A 100 22.05 -13.06 7.44
C THR A 100 23.25 -13.98 7.24
N GLU A 101 23.33 -15.05 8.05
CA GLU A 101 24.36 -16.10 7.89
C GLU A 101 24.30 -16.78 6.51
N ASP A 102 23.10 -16.85 5.91
CA ASP A 102 22.86 -17.43 4.58
C ASP A 102 23.16 -16.46 3.42
N GLY A 103 23.67 -15.25 3.71
CA GLY A 103 24.00 -14.25 2.69
C GLY A 103 22.77 -13.55 2.09
N ILE A 104 21.63 -13.56 2.78
CA ILE A 104 20.42 -12.83 2.41
C ILE A 104 20.44 -11.46 3.08
N MET A 105 20.06 -10.41 2.36
CA MET A 105 20.00 -9.07 2.94
C MET A 105 18.71 -8.86 3.74
N ASP A 106 18.84 -8.30 4.94
CA ASP A 106 17.72 -7.73 5.69
C ASP A 106 17.76 -6.21 5.54
N VAL A 107 16.77 -5.67 4.83
CA VAL A 107 16.73 -4.27 4.39
C VAL A 107 15.72 -3.42 5.16
N VAL A 108 15.04 -3.99 6.17
CA VAL A 108 13.96 -3.34 6.92
C VAL A 108 14.35 -1.97 7.51
N ASP A 109 15.62 -1.81 7.89
CA ASP A 109 16.18 -0.59 8.48
C ASP A 109 16.85 0.35 7.45
N ALA A 110 16.84 0.01 6.15
CA ALA A 110 17.59 0.74 5.13
C ALA A 110 17.01 2.14 4.85
N LEU A 111 15.70 2.33 4.92
CA LEU A 111 15.02 3.59 4.61
C LEU A 111 15.11 4.60 5.77
N ASN A 112 15.41 5.86 5.45
CA ASN A 112 15.39 6.95 6.43
C ASN A 112 13.95 7.16 6.96
N SER A 113 13.84 7.79 8.13
CA SER A 113 12.54 8.17 8.67
C SER A 113 11.98 9.34 7.84
N PRO A 114 10.73 9.27 7.34
CA PRO A 114 10.09 10.39 6.66
C PRO A 114 9.59 11.47 7.65
N LEU A 115 9.98 11.40 8.93
CA LEU A 115 9.56 12.34 9.99
C LEU A 115 10.63 13.38 10.31
N GLU A 116 11.85 13.24 9.80
CA GLU A 116 13.01 14.03 10.22
C GLU A 116 13.80 14.56 9.03
N GLY A 117 14.43 15.72 9.25
CA GLY A 117 15.37 16.30 8.28
C GLY A 117 14.76 16.51 6.88
N PRO A 118 15.57 16.37 5.81
CA PRO A 118 15.10 16.59 4.44
C PRO A 118 14.10 15.53 3.96
N ASP A 119 14.10 14.34 4.56
CA ASP A 119 13.24 13.22 4.20
C ASP A 119 11.76 13.45 4.56
N GLN A 120 11.44 14.48 5.36
CA GLN A 120 10.05 14.93 5.58
C GLN A 120 9.30 15.23 4.28
N LYS A 121 10.01 15.63 3.23
CA LYS A 121 9.42 15.89 1.90
C LYS A 121 8.92 14.63 1.21
N SER A 122 9.39 13.45 1.61
CA SER A 122 8.95 12.16 1.06
C SER A 122 7.62 11.68 1.62
N PHE A 123 7.11 12.33 2.67
CA PHE A 123 5.86 11.94 3.32
C PHE A 123 4.66 12.26 2.42
N ILE A 124 3.89 11.24 2.05
CA ILE A 124 2.67 11.36 1.25
C ILE A 124 1.62 12.11 2.06
N PRO A 125 1.01 13.19 1.54
CA PRO A 125 0.12 14.08 2.30
C PRO A 125 -1.29 13.49 2.48
N VAL A 126 -1.39 12.37 3.20
CA VAL A 126 -2.63 11.61 3.43
C VAL A 126 -3.74 12.43 4.10
N GLU A 127 -3.38 13.50 4.81
CA GLU A 127 -4.34 14.44 5.39
C GLU A 127 -5.23 15.14 4.36
N ARG A 128 -4.83 15.15 3.08
CA ARG A 128 -5.62 15.73 1.99
C ARG A 128 -6.80 14.85 1.57
N SER A 129 -6.81 13.58 1.97
CA SER A 129 -7.81 12.61 1.57
C SER A 129 -9.06 12.61 2.46
N ASP A 130 -10.22 12.35 1.85
CA ASP A 130 -11.46 11.96 2.55
C ASP A 130 -11.76 10.45 2.39
N THR A 131 -10.83 9.70 1.82
CA THR A 131 -10.93 8.26 1.59
C THR A 131 -11.03 7.50 2.90
N ALA A 132 -11.89 6.47 2.96
CA ALA A 132 -11.84 5.51 4.04
C ALA A 132 -10.63 4.59 3.86
N PHE A 133 -9.76 4.47 4.87
CA PHE A 133 -8.59 3.60 4.81
C PHE A 133 -8.71 2.38 5.73
N LEU A 134 -8.24 1.24 5.24
CA LEU A 134 -7.92 0.04 6.01
C LEU A 134 -6.46 -0.32 5.75
N PHE A 135 -5.68 -0.43 6.83
CA PHE A 135 -4.30 -0.92 6.77
C PHE A 135 -4.25 -2.36 7.25
N LEU A 136 -3.64 -3.21 6.45
CA LEU A 136 -3.40 -4.62 6.75
C LEU A 136 -1.88 -4.83 6.77
N VAL A 137 -1.35 -5.15 7.94
CA VAL A 137 0.08 -5.06 8.23
C VAL A 137 0.59 -6.40 8.70
N GLY A 138 1.67 -6.89 8.09
CA GLY A 138 2.49 -7.95 8.65
C GLY A 138 3.47 -7.37 9.66
N GLU A 139 3.45 -7.87 10.90
CA GLU A 139 4.37 -7.39 11.95
C GLU A 139 5.82 -7.88 11.74
N ASP A 140 6.01 -8.89 10.91
CA ASP A 140 7.31 -9.46 10.56
C ASP A 140 7.73 -9.05 9.13
N ASP A 141 7.32 -7.86 8.69
CA ASP A 141 7.71 -7.31 7.39
C ASP A 141 9.18 -6.88 7.38
N HIS A 142 10.00 -7.63 6.64
CA HIS A 142 11.43 -7.37 6.47
C HIS A 142 11.79 -6.53 5.23
N ASN A 143 10.82 -6.17 4.40
CA ASN A 143 11.05 -5.26 3.28
C ASN A 143 11.17 -3.81 3.77
N TRP A 144 10.26 -3.42 4.68
CA TRP A 144 10.26 -2.11 5.31
C TRP A 144 9.33 -2.08 6.55
N LYS A 145 9.28 -0.96 7.28
CA LYS A 145 8.53 -0.85 8.53
C LYS A 145 7.05 -0.56 8.30
N SER A 146 6.29 -1.52 7.78
CA SER A 146 4.86 -1.38 7.44
C SER A 146 4.00 -0.91 8.62
N GLU A 147 4.20 -1.47 9.82
CA GLU A 147 3.46 -1.04 11.02
C GLU A 147 3.74 0.41 11.38
N PHE A 148 5.02 0.82 11.33
CA PHE A 148 5.41 2.22 11.54
C PHE A 148 4.70 3.12 10.52
N TYR A 149 4.72 2.79 9.23
CA TYR A 149 4.09 3.62 8.21
C TYR A 149 2.56 3.72 8.37
N ALA A 150 1.88 2.62 8.72
CA ALA A 150 0.45 2.63 8.99
C ALA A 150 0.11 3.53 10.20
N ASN A 151 0.90 3.43 11.27
CA ASN A 151 0.75 4.25 12.46
C ASN A 151 1.00 5.73 12.18
N GLU A 152 2.03 6.09 11.42
CA GLU A 152 2.31 7.47 11.05
C GLU A 152 1.24 8.06 10.12
N ALA A 153 0.69 7.26 9.21
CA ALA A 153 -0.47 7.66 8.41
C ALA A 153 -1.70 7.93 9.30
N SER A 154 -2.00 7.06 10.28
CA SER A 154 -3.09 7.28 11.26
C SER A 154 -2.89 8.56 12.05
N LYS A 155 -1.69 8.78 12.61
CA LYS A 155 -1.36 10.00 13.36
C LYS A 155 -1.55 11.24 12.50
N ARG A 156 -1.08 11.23 11.24
CA ARG A 156 -1.21 12.35 10.31
C ARG A 156 -2.68 12.67 10.03
N LEU A 157 -3.49 11.65 9.75
CA LEU A 157 -4.93 11.78 9.51
C LEU A 157 -5.64 12.37 10.74
N GLU A 158 -5.42 11.80 11.92
CA GLU A 158 -6.04 12.24 13.18
C GLU A 158 -5.64 13.68 13.55
N ALA A 159 -4.37 14.06 13.34
CA ALA A 159 -3.88 15.41 13.59
C ALA A 159 -4.56 16.48 12.72
N HIS A 160 -5.14 16.09 11.57
CA HIS A 160 -5.88 16.97 10.67
C HIS A 160 -7.40 16.77 10.75
N GLY A 161 -7.89 16.15 11.84
CA GLY A 161 -9.31 15.96 12.09
C GLY A 161 -9.99 14.92 11.18
N LYS A 162 -9.22 14.10 10.47
CA LYS A 162 -9.76 12.98 9.70
C LYS A 162 -10.12 11.81 10.62
N LYS A 163 -10.98 10.91 10.14
CA LYS A 163 -11.35 9.71 10.89
C LYS A 163 -10.13 8.81 11.05
N LYS A 164 -9.96 8.27 12.26
CA LYS A 164 -8.93 7.26 12.53
C LYS A 164 -9.14 6.05 11.60
N PRO A 165 -8.14 5.66 10.80
CA PRO A 165 -8.24 4.48 9.95
C PRO A 165 -8.23 3.20 10.79
N GLN A 166 -8.77 2.12 10.24
CA GLN A 166 -8.60 0.80 10.85
C GLN A 166 -7.21 0.27 10.48
N ILE A 167 -6.48 -0.24 11.47
CA ILE A 167 -5.21 -0.93 11.28
C ILE A 167 -5.35 -2.31 11.88
N ILE A 168 -5.05 -3.35 11.13
CA ILE A 168 -4.99 -4.73 11.59
C ILE A 168 -3.57 -5.23 11.38
N CYS A 169 -2.90 -5.54 12.48
CA CYS A 169 -1.57 -6.11 12.49
C CYS A 169 -1.65 -7.62 12.68
N TYR A 170 -0.88 -8.36 11.89
CA TYR A 170 -0.81 -9.81 11.90
C TYR A 170 0.58 -10.24 12.39
N PRO A 171 0.68 -10.85 13.58
CA PRO A 171 1.93 -11.38 14.10
C PRO A 171 2.56 -12.41 13.17
N GLU A 172 3.89 -12.48 13.16
CA GLU A 172 4.68 -13.47 12.40
C GLU A 172 4.30 -13.55 10.91
N THR A 173 3.87 -12.42 10.35
CA THR A 173 3.42 -12.31 8.96
C THR A 173 4.34 -11.32 8.23
N GLY A 174 4.98 -11.79 7.15
CA GLY A 174 5.88 -10.98 6.34
C GLY A 174 5.22 -10.08 5.30
N HIS A 175 6.05 -9.62 4.36
CA HIS A 175 5.72 -8.58 3.39
C HIS A 175 4.65 -8.99 2.36
N TYR A 176 4.76 -10.19 1.78
CA TYR A 176 3.88 -10.65 0.69
C TYR A 176 2.63 -11.35 1.22
N ILE A 177 1.66 -10.56 1.68
CA ILE A 177 0.34 -11.07 2.05
C ILE A 177 -0.51 -11.25 0.79
N GLU A 178 -0.41 -12.45 0.22
CA GLU A 178 -1.11 -12.85 -1.01
C GLU A 178 -2.56 -13.25 -0.76
N VAL A 179 -3.25 -13.66 -1.83
CA VAL A 179 -4.55 -14.34 -1.72
C VAL A 179 -4.42 -15.66 -0.93
N PRO A 180 -5.52 -16.18 -0.33
CA PRO A 180 -5.45 -17.34 0.55
C PRO A 180 -4.78 -18.57 -0.08
N TYR A 181 -3.95 -19.23 0.73
CA TYR A 181 -3.27 -20.49 0.42
C TYR A 181 -2.11 -20.40 -0.58
N ILE A 182 -1.68 -19.20 -0.95
CA ILE A 182 -0.41 -19.03 -1.66
C ILE A 182 0.74 -19.29 -0.67
N PRO A 183 1.66 -20.21 -0.98
CA PRO A 183 2.73 -20.56 -0.05
C PRO A 183 3.64 -19.37 0.22
N LEU A 184 4.08 -19.26 1.47
CA LEU A 184 5.01 -18.22 1.90
C LEU A 184 6.33 -18.29 1.12
N CYS A 185 6.74 -17.13 0.58
CA CYS A 185 8.09 -16.89 0.09
C CYS A 185 8.86 -16.06 1.13
N LYS A 186 9.74 -16.69 1.91
CA LYS A 186 10.49 -16.01 2.99
C LYS A 186 11.58 -15.05 2.49
N ALA A 187 12.12 -15.31 1.30
CA ALA A 187 13.19 -14.51 0.71
C ALA A 187 13.22 -14.66 -0.81
N GLY A 188 13.71 -13.64 -1.52
CA GLY A 188 13.80 -13.65 -2.97
C GLY A 188 14.50 -12.43 -3.54
N LEU A 189 14.78 -12.47 -4.85
CA LEU A 189 15.42 -11.36 -5.56
C LEU A 189 14.50 -10.13 -5.56
N HIS A 190 14.99 -9.03 -4.99
CA HIS A 190 14.25 -7.78 -4.96
C HIS A 190 14.73 -6.82 -6.05
N SER A 191 13.88 -6.51 -7.01
CA SER A 191 14.24 -5.78 -8.24
C SER A 191 14.92 -4.43 -7.98
N LEU A 192 14.42 -3.65 -7.01
CA LEU A 192 14.99 -2.33 -6.69
C LEU A 192 16.32 -2.44 -5.95
N VAL A 193 16.50 -3.47 -5.13
CA VAL A 193 17.74 -3.69 -4.35
C VAL A 193 18.81 -4.37 -5.22
N GLY A 194 18.39 -5.18 -6.19
CA GLY A 194 19.27 -5.94 -7.08
C GLY A 194 19.91 -7.16 -6.41
N ALA A 195 19.40 -7.60 -5.26
CA ALA A 195 19.91 -8.73 -4.49
C ALA A 195 18.79 -9.50 -3.78
N PRO A 196 19.03 -10.75 -3.34
CA PRO A 196 18.10 -11.49 -2.49
C PRO A 196 17.91 -10.79 -1.13
N ILE A 197 16.66 -10.56 -0.73
CA ILE A 197 16.31 -10.01 0.57
C ILE A 197 15.34 -10.91 1.34
N LEU A 198 15.25 -10.71 2.65
CA LEU A 198 14.18 -11.26 3.49
C LEU A 198 12.87 -10.52 3.27
N PHE A 199 11.77 -11.28 3.21
CA PHE A 199 10.41 -10.76 3.24
C PHE A 199 9.71 -11.03 4.57
N GLY A 200 10.25 -11.97 5.36
CA GLY A 200 9.74 -12.36 6.68
C GLY A 200 8.52 -13.28 6.65
N GLY A 201 7.98 -13.57 7.83
CA GLY A 201 6.82 -14.41 8.07
C GLY A 201 7.12 -15.85 8.49
N GLU A 202 6.20 -16.45 9.25
CA GLU A 202 6.19 -17.87 9.59
C GLU A 202 5.07 -18.62 8.86
N PRO A 203 5.32 -19.82 8.29
CA PRO A 203 4.40 -20.45 7.33
C PRO A 203 2.96 -20.57 7.83
N ARG A 204 2.77 -21.00 9.09
CA ARG A 204 1.44 -21.18 9.67
C ARG A 204 0.75 -19.84 9.93
N ALA A 205 1.43 -18.92 10.61
CA ALA A 205 0.85 -17.62 10.97
C ALA A 205 0.51 -16.82 9.71
N HIS A 206 1.46 -16.75 8.77
CA HIS A 206 1.29 -16.04 7.50
C HIS A 206 0.13 -16.61 6.67
N ALA A 207 -0.01 -17.93 6.56
CA ALA A 207 -1.13 -18.54 5.84
C ALA A 207 -2.49 -18.21 6.49
N MET A 208 -2.57 -18.16 7.82
CA MET A 208 -3.79 -17.76 8.52
C MET A 208 -4.10 -16.27 8.34
N ALA A 209 -3.06 -15.42 8.32
CA ALA A 209 -3.19 -13.99 8.04
C ALA A 209 -3.76 -13.75 6.63
N GLN A 210 -3.25 -14.43 5.59
CA GLN A 210 -3.80 -14.33 4.22
C GLN A 210 -5.31 -14.66 4.16
N VAL A 211 -5.74 -15.71 4.88
CA VAL A 211 -7.16 -16.10 4.96
C VAL A 211 -8.02 -15.00 5.62
N ASP A 212 -7.55 -14.39 6.69
CA ASP A 212 -8.27 -13.31 7.36
C ASP A 212 -8.26 -12.02 6.55
N VAL A 213 -7.10 -11.60 6.05
CA VAL A 213 -6.91 -10.43 5.19
C VAL A 213 -7.88 -10.43 4.02
N TRP A 214 -8.07 -11.58 3.36
CA TRP A 214 -9.03 -11.71 2.28
C TRP A 214 -10.46 -11.37 2.73
N LYS A 215 -10.88 -11.84 3.91
CA LYS A 215 -12.20 -11.52 4.48
C LYS A 215 -12.31 -10.04 4.85
N GLN A 216 -11.26 -9.45 5.42
CA GLN A 216 -11.24 -8.03 5.80
C GLN A 216 -11.37 -7.13 4.58
N ILE A 217 -10.64 -7.43 3.49
CA ILE A 217 -10.73 -6.73 2.21
C ILE A 217 -12.17 -6.76 1.69
N GLN A 218 -12.79 -7.94 1.64
CA GLN A 218 -14.16 -8.10 1.15
C GLN A 218 -15.16 -7.34 2.01
N ALA A 219 -15.08 -7.47 3.34
CA ALA A 219 -15.99 -6.78 4.27
C ALA A 219 -15.86 -5.26 4.15
N PHE A 220 -14.63 -4.76 4.07
CA PHE A 220 -14.33 -3.34 3.95
C PHE A 220 -14.89 -2.74 2.65
N PHE A 221 -14.62 -3.37 1.51
CA PHE A 221 -15.13 -2.85 0.23
C PHE A 221 -16.65 -2.97 0.12
N HIS A 222 -17.27 -4.06 0.59
CA HIS A 222 -18.74 -4.13 0.61
C HIS A 222 -19.35 -3.00 1.46
N LYS A 223 -18.77 -2.69 2.62
CA LYS A 223 -19.23 -1.60 3.47
C LYS A 223 -19.11 -0.22 2.83
N HIS A 224 -17.98 0.05 2.16
CA HIS A 224 -17.67 1.40 1.67
C HIS A 224 -18.05 1.66 0.21
N LEU A 225 -18.26 0.60 -0.58
CA LEU A 225 -18.64 0.68 -2.01
C LEU A 225 -20.03 0.09 -2.29
N GLY A 226 -20.59 -0.71 -1.37
CA GLY A 226 -21.84 -1.46 -1.58
C GLY A 226 -23.10 -0.60 -1.73
N GLY A 227 -23.08 0.69 -1.40
CA GLY A 227 -24.31 1.49 -1.22
C GLY A 227 -25.10 1.02 0.01
N LYS A 228 -26.05 1.82 0.51
CA LYS A 228 -26.84 1.50 1.72
C LYS A 228 -27.31 0.04 1.72
N GLU A 229 -27.20 -0.63 2.87
CA GLU A 229 -27.80 -1.94 3.14
C GLU A 229 -29.23 -1.94 2.61
N GLU A 230 -29.45 -2.63 1.50
CA GLU A 230 -30.78 -3.12 1.18
C GLU A 230 -31.09 -4.15 2.26
N THR A 231 -31.86 -3.73 3.26
CA THR A 231 -32.54 -4.63 4.18
C THR A 231 -33.28 -5.66 3.34
N ILE A 232 -32.72 -6.87 3.26
CA ILE A 232 -33.39 -8.01 2.65
C ILE A 232 -34.67 -8.22 3.46
N PRO A 233 -35.87 -8.11 2.87
CA PRO A 233 -37.09 -8.44 3.58
C PRO A 233 -37.02 -9.94 3.88
N VAL A 234 -37.02 -10.29 5.16
CA VAL A 234 -37.24 -11.66 5.60
C VAL A 234 -38.62 -12.06 5.07
N LYS A 235 -38.63 -12.93 4.05
CA LYS A 235 -39.88 -13.56 3.60
C LYS A 235 -40.38 -14.45 4.75
N LEU A 236 -41.58 -14.13 5.22
CA LEU A 236 -42.44 -14.97 6.04
C LEU A 236 -42.65 -16.35 5.43
#